data_AF-A0A6G1JRG3-F1
#
_entry.id   AF-A0A6G1JRG3-F1
#
_cell.length_a   1.000
_cell.length_b   1.000
_cell.length_c   1.000
_cell.angle_alpha   90.00
_cell.angle_beta   90.00
_cell.angle_gamma   90.00
#
_symmetry.space_group_name_H-M   'P 1'
#
loop_
_entity.id
_entity.type
_entity.pdbx_description
1 polymer ?
#
loop_
_entity_poly.entity_id
_entity_poly.type
_entity_poly.pdbx_seq_one_letter_code
_entity_poly.pdbx_strand_id
1 'polypeptide(L)'
;MVISAGSPQSNRIQTDGAGAEEPAVFCHTFDLAKRLTLPVGTAVNYIPIPRPTQSSPFPPILQNIQRQLASSPDTIHRLVIPSLLSPALYPPSSSQPSSVLQFLHALRALLRQYSTRLTAIFTIPLTLYPRSTGLVRWMEILSDGVLELSPFPYDHMQSLATSGATTKDEERPQGMLAVHKLPVFHEKGGGGGGEDLGEDLAFTLSRRKFVIAKFSLPPVEGDREAQEEAAHSGGSKMPSKKELEF
;
A
#
# COMPACT_ATOMS: atom_id res chain seq x y z
N MET A 1 15.27 -3.02 -2.94
CA MET A 1 15.05 -4.45 -2.60
C MET A 1 14.23 -5.05 -3.72
N VAL A 2 14.81 -5.91 -4.55
CA VAL A 2 14.03 -6.63 -5.59
C VAL A 2 13.74 -8.02 -5.05
N ILE A 3 12.46 -8.36 -4.90
CA ILE A 3 12.02 -9.69 -4.50
C ILE A 3 11.66 -10.43 -5.78
N SER A 4 12.45 -11.46 -6.13
CA SER A 4 12.14 -12.38 -7.22
C SER A 4 11.47 -13.62 -6.64
N ALA A 5 10.24 -13.91 -7.05
CA ALA A 5 9.58 -15.17 -6.71
C ALA A 5 9.83 -16.16 -7.86
N GLY A 6 10.47 -17.29 -7.55
CA GLY A 6 10.63 -18.40 -8.48
C GLY A 6 9.29 -19.06 -8.77
N SER A 7 9.03 -19.32 -10.05
CA SER A 7 7.87 -20.08 -10.51
C SER A 7 7.91 -21.50 -9.92
N PRO A 8 6.80 -22.07 -9.42
CA PRO A 8 6.79 -23.46 -8.98
C PRO A 8 6.97 -24.37 -10.20
N GLN A 9 8.07 -25.12 -10.23
CA GLN A 9 8.22 -26.24 -11.15
C GLN A 9 7.19 -27.30 -10.77
N SER A 10 6.29 -27.62 -11.70
CA SER A 10 5.32 -28.71 -11.57
C SER A 10 6.07 -30.05 -11.55
N ASN A 11 6.34 -30.58 -10.36
CA ASN A 11 6.84 -31.93 -10.20
C ASN A 11 5.64 -32.88 -10.13
N ARG A 12 5.21 -33.37 -11.28
CA ARG A 12 4.05 -34.25 -11.43
C ARG A 12 4.43 -35.67 -10.97
N ILE A 13 4.19 -35.98 -9.70
CA ILE A 13 4.05 -37.38 -9.26
C ILE A 13 2.61 -37.78 -9.56
N GLN A 14 2.42 -38.69 -10.52
CA GLN A 14 1.13 -39.31 -10.80
C GLN A 14 0.75 -40.20 -9.61
N THR A 15 -0.28 -39.78 -8.87
CA THR A 15 -1.11 -40.67 -8.07
C THR A 15 -2.54 -40.48 -8.54
N ASP A 16 -3.09 -41.52 -9.16
CA ASP A 16 -4.51 -41.62 -9.51
C ASP A 16 -5.37 -41.48 -8.27
N GLY A 17 -6.23 -40.46 -8.28
CA GLY A 17 -7.22 -40.19 -7.26
C GLY A 17 -7.87 -38.86 -7.58
N ALA A 18 -9.19 -38.88 -7.84
CA ALA A 18 -9.99 -37.70 -8.17
C ALA A 18 -9.87 -36.62 -7.06
N GLY A 19 -8.92 -35.71 -7.22
CA GLY A 19 -8.69 -34.57 -6.35
C GLY A 19 -9.04 -33.30 -7.09
N ALA A 20 -10.03 -32.57 -6.58
CA ALA A 20 -10.26 -31.19 -7.00
C ALA A 20 -8.95 -30.40 -6.84
N GLU A 21 -8.46 -29.78 -7.91
CA GLU A 21 -7.32 -28.87 -7.84
C GLU A 21 -7.64 -27.77 -6.82
N GLU A 22 -6.93 -27.72 -5.70
CA GLU A 22 -7.06 -26.61 -4.76
C GLU A 22 -6.66 -25.30 -5.49
N PRO A 23 -7.45 -24.22 -5.36
CA PRO A 23 -7.16 -22.97 -6.03
C PRO A 23 -5.82 -22.41 -5.54
N ALA A 24 -4.95 -22.05 -6.48
CA ALA A 24 -3.66 -21.45 -6.16
C ALA A 24 -3.85 -20.16 -5.33
N VAL A 25 -3.24 -20.12 -4.14
CA VAL A 25 -3.33 -18.99 -3.21
C VAL A 25 -2.56 -17.78 -3.78
N PHE A 26 -3.27 -16.72 -4.13
CA PHE A 26 -2.66 -15.49 -4.67
C PHE A 26 -2.13 -14.55 -3.56
N CYS A 27 -2.93 -14.31 -2.52
CA CYS A 27 -2.60 -13.42 -1.40
C CYS A 27 -2.53 -14.20 -0.09
N HIS A 28 -1.57 -13.85 0.75
CA HIS A 28 -1.35 -14.47 2.05
C HIS A 28 -1.58 -13.45 3.16
N THR A 29 -2.11 -13.92 4.29
CA THR A 29 -2.15 -13.11 5.51
C THR A 29 -0.84 -13.32 6.26
N PHE A 30 -0.07 -12.25 6.47
CA PHE A 30 1.19 -12.29 7.20
C PHE A 30 0.98 -11.88 8.66
N ASP A 31 1.62 -12.61 9.58
CA ASP A 31 1.71 -12.22 10.98
C ASP A 31 2.97 -11.35 11.16
N LEU A 32 2.77 -10.06 11.42
CA LEU A 32 3.84 -9.08 11.58
C LEU A 32 4.74 -9.37 12.80
N ALA A 33 4.30 -10.19 13.75
CA ALA A 33 5.12 -10.62 14.88
C ALA A 33 6.05 -11.80 14.52
N LYS A 34 5.87 -12.44 13.36
CA LYS A 34 6.67 -13.57 12.89
C LYS A 34 7.68 -13.14 11.84
N ARG A 35 8.84 -13.80 11.84
CA ARG A 35 9.85 -13.62 10.80
C ARG A 35 9.63 -14.63 9.68
N LEU A 36 9.86 -14.20 8.44
CA LEU A 36 9.84 -15.09 7.28
C LEU A 36 11.04 -16.04 7.32
N THR A 37 10.77 -17.33 7.22
CA THR A 37 11.78 -18.35 6.91
C THR A 37 11.84 -18.50 5.40
N LEU A 38 12.85 -17.92 4.78
CA LEU A 38 13.03 -18.00 3.33
C LEU A 38 13.64 -19.36 2.97
N PRO A 39 13.05 -20.12 2.02
CA PRO A 39 13.69 -21.31 1.48
C PRO A 39 15.09 -21.01 0.95
N VAL A 40 15.99 -21.98 1.04
CA VAL A 40 17.33 -21.89 0.46
C VAL A 40 17.21 -21.60 -1.04
N GLY A 41 17.89 -20.57 -1.52
CA GLY A 41 17.81 -20.12 -2.92
C GLY A 41 16.77 -19.02 -3.20
N THR A 42 16.04 -18.52 -2.20
CA THR A 42 15.18 -17.34 -2.38
C THR A 42 16.02 -16.11 -2.71
N ALA A 43 15.87 -15.58 -3.93
CA ALA A 43 16.64 -14.44 -4.43
C ALA A 43 16.02 -13.11 -3.95
N VAL A 44 16.48 -12.61 -2.79
CA VAL A 44 16.29 -11.21 -2.40
C VAL A 44 17.55 -10.44 -2.75
N ASN A 45 17.46 -9.61 -3.80
CA ASN A 45 18.60 -8.82 -4.24
C ASN A 45 18.55 -7.41 -3.63
N TYR A 46 19.59 -7.09 -2.86
CA TYR A 46 19.81 -5.75 -2.36
C TYR A 46 20.64 -4.93 -3.34
N ILE A 47 20.12 -3.78 -3.75
CA ILE A 47 20.84 -2.81 -4.57
C ILE A 47 21.32 -1.71 -3.62
N PRO A 48 22.63 -1.62 -3.33
CA PRO A 48 23.14 -0.59 -2.45
C PRO A 48 23.02 0.79 -3.10
N ILE A 49 22.74 1.80 -2.28
CA ILE A 49 22.87 3.18 -2.69
C ILE A 49 24.37 3.49 -2.70
N PRO A 50 24.95 3.92 -3.84
CA PRO A 50 26.37 4.28 -3.90
C PRO A 50 26.71 5.33 -2.85
N ARG A 51 27.92 5.24 -2.29
CA ARG A 51 28.42 6.20 -1.30
C ARG A 51 28.37 7.63 -1.87
N PRO A 52 28.31 8.66 -1.00
CA PRO A 52 28.23 10.05 -1.43
C PRO A 52 29.38 10.39 -2.38
N THR A 53 29.05 10.53 -3.66
CA THR A 53 29.92 11.10 -4.68
C THR A 53 29.25 12.38 -5.17
N GLN A 54 29.97 13.23 -5.91
CA GLN A 54 29.39 14.46 -6.47
C GLN A 54 28.28 14.18 -7.52
N SER A 55 28.05 12.92 -7.90
CA SER A 55 27.07 12.51 -8.91
C SER A 55 25.81 11.88 -8.30
N SER A 56 24.77 11.76 -9.13
CA SER A 56 23.50 11.12 -8.79
C SER A 56 23.69 9.62 -8.52
N PRO A 57 23.08 9.05 -7.45
CA PRO A 57 23.18 7.63 -7.16
C PRO A 57 22.29 6.74 -8.06
N PHE A 58 21.39 7.34 -8.85
CA PHE A 58 20.34 6.61 -9.54
C PHE A 58 20.74 5.87 -10.83
N PRO A 59 21.63 6.41 -11.70
CA PRO A 59 22.07 5.69 -12.90
C PRO A 59 22.61 4.27 -12.64
N PRO A 60 23.54 4.04 -11.68
CA PRO A 60 24.01 2.68 -11.40
C PRO A 60 22.91 1.77 -10.82
N ILE A 61 21.95 2.33 -10.08
CA ILE A 61 20.78 1.58 -9.59
C ILE A 61 19.93 1.08 -10.77
N LEU A 62 19.64 1.94 -11.76
CA LEU A 62 18.89 1.56 -12.96
C LEU A 62 19.61 0.48 -13.77
N GLN A 63 20.92 0.63 -13.98
CA GLN A 63 21.73 -0.38 -14.68
C GLN A 63 21.69 -1.74 -13.97
N ASN A 64 21.70 -1.73 -12.63
CA ASN A 64 21.59 -2.96 -11.86
C ASN A 64 20.21 -3.61 -12.04
N ILE A 65 19.12 -2.83 -11.98
CA ILE A 65 17.76 -3.32 -12.22
C ILE A 65 17.65 -3.95 -13.61
N GLN A 66 18.12 -3.24 -14.66
CA GLN A 66 18.12 -3.76 -16.04
C GLN A 66 18.88 -5.08 -16.16
N ARG A 67 20.05 -5.19 -15.52
CA ARG A 67 20.86 -6.41 -15.53
C ARG A 67 20.12 -7.58 -14.88
N GLN A 68 19.47 -7.36 -13.74
CA GLN A 68 18.71 -8.40 -13.04
C GLN A 68 17.50 -8.88 -13.85
N LEU A 69 16.79 -7.95 -14.51
CA LEU A 69 15.67 -8.27 -15.38
C LEU A 69 16.11 -9.11 -16.58
N ALA A 70 17.25 -8.77 -17.18
CA ALA A 70 17.83 -9.52 -18.30
C ALA A 70 18.35 -10.90 -17.88
N SER A 71 18.94 -11.04 -16.69
CA SER A 71 19.53 -12.30 -16.23
C SER A 71 18.52 -13.34 -15.77
N SER A 72 17.26 -12.96 -15.57
CA SER A 72 16.22 -13.86 -15.04
C SER A 72 14.88 -13.63 -15.76
N PRO A 73 14.78 -13.99 -17.05
CA PRO A 73 13.65 -13.67 -17.93
C PRO A 73 12.35 -14.45 -17.66
N ASP A 74 12.34 -15.41 -16.74
CA ASP A 74 11.15 -16.21 -16.43
C ASP A 74 10.61 -15.97 -15.01
N THR A 75 11.12 -14.95 -14.32
CA THR A 75 10.76 -14.65 -12.92
C THR A 75 9.97 -13.35 -12.79
N ILE A 76 9.12 -13.24 -11.76
CA ILE A 76 8.43 -12.00 -11.40
C ILE A 76 9.30 -11.20 -10.45
N HIS A 77 9.57 -9.95 -10.81
CA HIS A 77 10.38 -8.98 -10.08
C HIS A 77 9.50 -7.97 -9.35
N ARG A 78 9.68 -7.86 -8.03
CA ARG A 78 9.00 -6.86 -7.19
C ARG A 78 10.03 -5.91 -6.62
N LEU A 79 10.14 -4.71 -7.19
CA LEU A 79 11.04 -3.66 -6.71
C LEU A 79 10.42 -2.90 -5.54
N VAL A 80 11.08 -2.90 -4.40
CA VAL A 80 10.70 -2.17 -3.19
C VAL A 80 11.79 -1.16 -2.86
N ILE A 81 11.42 0.12 -2.81
CA ILE A 81 12.31 1.22 -2.43
C ILE A 81 11.75 1.90 -1.17
N PRO A 82 12.13 1.43 0.02
CA PRO A 82 11.68 2.06 1.26
C PRO A 82 12.35 3.42 1.44
N SER A 83 11.58 4.42 1.86
CA SER A 83 12.09 5.72 2.30
C SER A 83 13.02 6.39 1.27
N LEU A 84 12.56 6.45 0.02
CA LEU A 84 13.23 7.17 -1.07
C LEU A 84 13.56 8.60 -0.62
N LEU A 85 14.78 9.05 -0.92
CA LEU A 85 15.35 10.34 -0.51
C LEU A 85 15.53 10.56 1.00
N SER A 86 15.48 9.50 1.81
CA SER A 86 15.86 9.60 3.23
C SER A 86 17.30 10.10 3.38
N PRO A 87 17.56 11.19 4.12
CA PRO A 87 18.92 11.71 4.35
C PRO A 87 19.87 10.72 5.05
N ALA A 88 19.32 9.69 5.71
CA ALA A 88 20.12 8.62 6.32
C ALA A 88 20.81 7.71 5.28
N LEU A 89 20.31 7.69 4.04
CA LEU A 89 20.74 6.77 2.99
C LEU A 89 21.17 7.46 1.69
N TYR A 90 20.52 8.58 1.35
CA TYR A 90 20.73 9.28 0.08
C TYR A 90 21.56 10.55 0.28
N PRO A 91 22.54 10.84 -0.60
CA PRO A 91 23.23 12.13 -0.59
C PRO A 91 22.26 13.26 -0.97
N PRO A 92 22.50 14.51 -0.52
CA PRO A 92 21.63 15.65 -0.83
C PRO A 92 21.39 15.91 -2.32
N SER A 93 22.36 15.57 -3.17
CA SER A 93 22.25 15.66 -4.63
C SER A 93 21.11 14.80 -5.20
N SER A 94 20.70 13.75 -4.50
CA SER A 94 19.61 12.86 -4.92
C SER A 94 18.27 13.57 -5.02
N SER A 95 18.04 14.58 -4.18
CA SER A 95 16.76 15.31 -4.12
C SER A 95 16.63 16.37 -5.22
N GLN A 96 17.68 16.55 -6.04
CA GLN A 96 17.62 17.41 -7.22
C GLN A 96 16.62 16.82 -8.23
N PRO A 97 15.71 17.62 -8.80
CA PRO A 97 14.74 17.14 -9.78
C PRO A 97 15.38 16.40 -10.95
N SER A 98 16.52 16.90 -11.44
CA SER A 98 17.32 16.26 -12.50
C SER A 98 17.84 14.87 -12.12
N SER A 99 17.95 14.54 -10.84
CA SER A 99 18.38 13.22 -10.39
C SER A 99 17.19 12.29 -10.21
N VAL A 100 16.27 12.63 -9.31
CA VAL A 100 15.19 11.72 -8.90
C VAL A 100 14.06 11.62 -9.93
N LEU A 101 13.71 12.70 -10.63
CA LEU A 101 12.64 12.63 -11.63
C LEU A 101 13.10 11.90 -12.88
N GLN A 102 14.36 12.06 -13.29
CA GLN A 102 14.94 11.25 -14.37
C GLN A 102 14.97 9.77 -13.99
N PHE A 103 15.32 9.46 -12.74
CA PHE A 103 15.26 8.09 -12.22
C PHE A 103 13.84 7.51 -12.30
N LEU A 104 12.84 8.21 -11.76
CA LEU A 104 11.46 7.74 -11.77
C LEU A 104 10.90 7.61 -13.19
N HIS A 105 11.26 8.54 -14.08
CA HIS A 105 10.89 8.47 -15.49
C HIS A 105 11.48 7.23 -16.17
N ALA A 106 12.77 6.97 -15.98
CA ALA A 106 13.43 5.78 -16.52
C ALA A 106 12.88 4.48 -15.89
N LEU A 107 12.60 4.50 -14.59
CA LEU A 107 11.97 3.36 -13.90
C LEU A 107 10.57 3.08 -14.46
N ARG A 108 9.78 4.12 -14.73
CA ARG A 108 8.47 3.97 -15.40
C ARG A 108 8.60 3.35 -16.78
N ALA A 109 9.61 3.75 -17.56
CA ALA A 109 9.87 3.12 -18.85
C ALA A 109 10.17 1.63 -18.71
N LEU A 110 10.97 1.23 -17.72
CA LEU A 110 11.23 -0.19 -17.41
C LEU A 110 9.97 -0.94 -16.98
N LEU A 111 9.14 -0.34 -16.12
CA LEU A 111 7.86 -0.93 -15.70
C LEU A 111 6.93 -1.18 -16.89
N ARG A 112 6.90 -0.26 -17.86
CA ARG A 112 6.13 -0.43 -19.10
C ARG A 112 6.73 -1.48 -20.04
N GLN A 113 8.06 -1.53 -20.15
CA GLN A 113 8.77 -2.51 -20.97
C GLN A 113 8.59 -3.95 -20.44
N TYR A 114 8.57 -4.12 -19.12
CA TYR A 114 8.47 -5.43 -18.45
C TYR A 114 7.13 -5.57 -17.70
N SER A 115 6.03 -5.09 -18.29
CA SER A 115 4.72 -4.93 -17.62
C SER A 115 4.10 -6.21 -17.06
N THR A 116 4.43 -7.38 -17.61
CA THR A 116 3.92 -8.67 -17.14
C THR A 116 4.71 -9.25 -15.96
N ARG A 117 5.88 -8.67 -15.66
CA ARG A 117 6.87 -9.30 -14.78
C ARG A 117 7.56 -8.35 -13.81
N LEU A 118 7.47 -7.04 -13.98
CA LEU A 118 8.04 -6.05 -13.07
C LEU A 118 6.94 -5.20 -12.45
N THR A 119 6.95 -5.12 -11.13
CA THR A 119 6.14 -4.16 -10.36
C THR A 119 7.05 -3.43 -9.37
N ALA A 120 6.69 -2.19 -9.01
CA ALA A 120 7.46 -1.40 -8.07
C ALA A 120 6.58 -0.70 -7.04
N ILE A 121 7.08 -0.61 -5.81
CA ILE A 121 6.56 0.25 -4.75
C ILE A 121 7.72 1.05 -4.15
N PHE A 122 7.48 2.33 -3.92
CA PHE A 122 8.40 3.17 -3.17
C PHE A 122 7.62 4.02 -2.17
N THR A 123 8.27 4.38 -1.07
CA THR A 123 7.70 5.27 -0.06
C THR A 123 8.57 6.50 0.10
N ILE A 124 7.96 7.66 0.35
CA ILE A 124 8.66 8.93 0.57
C ILE A 124 8.16 9.57 1.88
N PRO A 125 9.04 10.04 2.77
CA PRO A 125 8.63 10.68 4.02
C PRO A 125 8.12 12.10 3.76
N LEU A 126 6.80 12.30 3.89
CA LEU A 126 6.15 13.59 3.61
C LEU A 126 6.52 14.71 4.59
N THR A 127 7.03 14.37 5.77
CA THR A 127 7.58 15.35 6.72
C THR A 127 8.80 16.07 6.18
N LEU A 128 9.57 15.43 5.29
CA LEU A 128 10.75 16.00 4.63
C LEU A 128 10.44 16.49 3.21
N TYR A 129 9.50 15.83 2.53
CA TYR A 129 9.07 16.16 1.18
C TYR A 129 7.55 16.36 1.16
N PRO A 130 7.05 17.54 1.55
CA PRO A 130 5.62 17.80 1.57
C PRO A 130 4.99 17.68 0.17
N ARG A 131 3.76 17.17 0.10
CA ARG A 131 3.01 17.02 -1.17
C ARG A 131 2.73 18.35 -1.89
N SER A 132 2.73 19.46 -1.15
CA SER A 132 2.61 20.82 -1.69
C SER A 132 3.82 21.24 -2.54
N THR A 133 4.94 20.51 -2.47
CA THR A 133 6.11 20.80 -3.29
C THR A 133 5.95 20.28 -4.72
N GLY A 134 6.44 21.05 -5.70
CA GLY A 134 6.44 20.63 -7.10
C GLY A 134 7.17 19.31 -7.33
N LEU A 135 8.24 19.04 -6.57
CA LEU A 135 8.99 17.79 -6.68
C LEU A 135 8.10 16.56 -6.45
N VAL A 136 7.37 16.53 -5.33
CA VAL A 136 6.48 15.41 -4.99
C VAL A 136 5.34 15.31 -6.00
N ARG A 137 4.76 16.43 -6.42
CA ARG A 137 3.72 16.43 -7.46
C ARG A 137 4.19 15.78 -8.76
N TRP A 138 5.42 16.05 -9.19
CA TRP A 138 6.01 15.38 -10.35
C TRP A 138 6.25 13.88 -10.12
N MET A 139 6.64 13.47 -8.90
CA MET A 139 6.74 12.04 -8.57
C MET A 139 5.38 11.33 -8.67
N GLU A 140 4.30 11.96 -8.20
CA GLU A 140 2.93 11.45 -8.31
C GLU A 140 2.49 11.28 -9.78
N ILE A 141 2.81 12.25 -10.64
CA ILE A 141 2.51 12.20 -12.08
C ILE A 141 3.21 11.00 -12.75
N LEU A 142 4.46 10.75 -12.35
CA LEU A 142 5.27 9.63 -12.85
C LEU A 142 4.87 8.27 -12.26
N SER A 143 4.04 8.24 -11.21
CA SER A 143 3.58 7.01 -10.55
C SER A 143 2.21 6.59 -11.09
N ASP A 144 1.96 5.30 -11.25
CA ASP A 144 0.66 4.82 -11.76
C ASP A 144 -0.41 4.76 -10.65
N GLY A 145 0.00 4.66 -9.38
CA GLY A 145 -0.86 4.77 -8.20
C GLY A 145 -0.17 5.55 -7.07
N VAL A 146 -0.96 6.23 -6.23
CA VAL A 146 -0.49 7.09 -5.15
C VAL A 146 -1.41 6.93 -3.93
N LEU A 147 -0.80 6.54 -2.80
CA LEU A 147 -1.46 6.39 -1.51
C LEU A 147 -0.74 7.27 -0.48
N GLU A 148 -1.49 7.91 0.39
CA GLU A 148 -0.97 8.72 1.49
C GLU A 148 -1.45 8.18 2.83
N LEU A 149 -0.51 7.99 3.77
CA LEU A 149 -0.80 7.65 5.15
C LEU A 149 -0.63 8.90 6.01
N SER A 150 -1.69 9.30 6.70
CA SER A 150 -1.73 10.48 7.57
C SER A 150 -1.98 10.04 9.01
N PRO A 151 -0.93 9.77 9.81
CA PRO A 151 -1.06 9.38 11.20
C PRO A 151 -1.81 10.44 12.01
N PHE A 152 -2.66 10.01 12.94
CA PHE A 152 -3.25 10.93 13.91
C PHE A 152 -2.17 11.46 14.86
N PRO A 153 -2.33 12.68 15.40
CA PRO A 153 -1.46 13.19 16.44
C PRO A 153 -1.39 12.20 17.60
N TYR A 154 -0.17 11.82 17.97
CA TYR A 154 0.03 10.91 19.09
C TYR A 154 -0.24 11.66 20.40
N ASP A 155 -1.35 11.32 21.06
CA ASP A 155 -1.66 11.82 22.39
C ASP A 155 -1.40 10.72 23.42
N HIS A 156 -0.37 10.92 24.25
CA HIS A 156 0.02 10.00 25.32
C HIS A 156 -1.15 9.71 26.29
N MET A 157 -2.08 10.65 26.47
CA MET A 157 -3.24 10.47 27.35
C MET A 157 -4.32 9.56 26.73
N GLN A 158 -4.44 9.56 25.41
CA GLN A 158 -5.41 8.71 24.69
C GLN A 158 -4.95 7.26 24.54
N SER A 159 -3.64 6.99 24.65
CA SER A 159 -3.12 5.62 24.69
C SER A 159 -3.52 4.87 25.98
N LEU A 160 -3.86 5.59 27.06
CA LEU A 160 -4.33 5.04 28.33
C LEU A 160 -5.86 4.97 28.40
N ALA A 161 -6.53 5.81 27.61
CA ALA A 161 -7.98 5.85 27.49
C ALA A 161 -8.45 4.85 26.42
N THR A 162 -8.46 3.56 26.75
CA THR A 162 -9.39 2.59 26.15
C THR A 162 -10.82 3.00 26.53
N SER A 163 -11.32 4.08 25.92
CA SER A 163 -12.62 4.67 26.23
C SER A 163 -13.65 4.32 25.16
N GLY A 164 -14.48 3.33 25.49
CA GLY A 164 -15.93 3.48 25.46
C GLY A 164 -16.71 3.12 24.20
N ALA A 165 -16.14 3.17 22.99
CA ALA A 165 -16.94 3.07 21.76
C ALA A 165 -16.41 2.11 20.68
N THR A 166 -15.22 1.55 20.85
CA THR A 166 -14.77 0.39 20.07
C THR A 166 -15.35 -0.86 20.73
N THR A 167 -15.98 -1.73 19.95
CA THR A 167 -16.28 -3.08 20.44
C THR A 167 -14.96 -3.65 21.00
N LYS A 168 -15.02 -4.39 22.12
CA LYS A 168 -13.84 -4.82 22.91
C LYS A 168 -12.68 -5.47 22.12
N ASP A 169 -12.88 -5.82 20.85
CA ASP A 169 -11.93 -6.48 19.96
C ASP A 169 -11.32 -5.60 18.84
N GLU A 170 -11.80 -4.36 18.63
CA GLU A 170 -11.28 -3.50 17.56
C GLU A 170 -10.27 -2.46 18.07
N GLU A 171 -9.02 -2.58 17.61
CA GLU A 171 -7.98 -1.59 17.87
C GLU A 171 -8.32 -0.25 17.17
N ARG A 172 -8.13 0.84 17.91
CA ARG A 172 -8.40 2.20 17.42
C ARG A 172 -7.57 2.52 16.16
N PRO A 173 -8.17 3.13 15.13
CA PRO A 173 -7.41 3.59 13.97
C PRO A 173 -6.31 4.57 14.35
N GLN A 174 -5.16 4.44 13.69
CA GLN A 174 -3.94 5.20 13.98
C GLN A 174 -3.70 6.35 13.00
N GLY A 175 -4.50 6.43 11.95
CA GLY A 175 -4.47 7.52 10.99
C GLY A 175 -5.36 7.25 9.79
N MET A 176 -5.46 8.25 8.92
CA MET A 176 -6.22 8.18 7.68
C MET A 176 -5.35 7.65 6.53
N LEU A 177 -5.97 6.96 5.59
CA LEU A 177 -5.40 6.58 4.31
C LEU A 177 -6.15 7.35 3.22
N ALA A 178 -5.44 8.18 2.47
CA ALA A 178 -6.00 8.85 1.29
C ALA A 178 -5.51 8.16 0.01
N VAL A 179 -6.42 7.91 -0.94
CA VAL A 179 -6.11 7.36 -2.26
C VAL A 179 -6.12 8.48 -3.29
N HIS A 180 -4.95 8.91 -3.73
CA HIS A 180 -4.83 10.03 -4.68
C HIS A 180 -4.86 9.58 -6.14
N LYS A 181 -4.45 8.34 -6.39
CA LYS A 181 -4.38 7.77 -7.75
C LYS A 181 -4.43 6.24 -7.70
N LEU A 182 -5.21 5.64 -8.58
CA LEU A 182 -5.30 4.20 -8.77
C LEU A 182 -4.75 3.77 -10.15
N PRO A 183 -3.97 2.67 -10.22
CA PRO A 183 -3.48 2.12 -11.48
C PRO A 183 -4.62 1.83 -12.46
N VAL A 184 -4.35 1.97 -13.76
CA VAL A 184 -5.27 1.71 -14.89
C VAL A 184 -6.49 2.65 -14.98
N PHE A 185 -7.20 2.91 -13.88
CA PHE A 185 -8.38 3.76 -13.84
C PHE A 185 -8.06 5.21 -14.24
N HIS A 186 -6.99 5.77 -13.66
CA HIS A 186 -6.57 7.14 -13.94
C HIS A 186 -5.85 7.28 -15.31
N GLU A 187 -5.29 6.21 -15.87
CA GLU A 187 -4.62 6.26 -17.17
C GLU A 187 -5.60 6.19 -18.36
N LYS A 188 -6.79 5.61 -18.18
CA LYS A 188 -7.81 5.46 -19.24
C LYS A 188 -8.82 6.62 -19.33
N GLY A 189 -8.52 7.76 -18.70
CA GLY A 189 -9.45 8.89 -18.70
C GLY A 189 -10.65 8.71 -17.77
N GLY A 190 -10.52 7.86 -16.73
CA GLY A 190 -11.43 7.83 -15.59
C GLY A 190 -11.35 9.15 -14.81
N GLY A 191 -11.92 10.20 -15.39
CA GLY A 191 -12.08 11.51 -14.81
C GLY A 191 -13.25 11.52 -13.85
N GLY A 192 -13.02 11.06 -12.64
CA GLY A 192 -13.80 11.40 -11.45
C GLY A 192 -12.76 11.77 -10.40
N GLY A 193 -12.82 12.99 -9.87
CA GLY A 193 -11.92 13.40 -8.79
C GLY A 193 -11.90 12.36 -7.68
N GLY A 194 -10.77 12.21 -7.00
CA GLY A 194 -10.60 11.29 -5.88
C GLY A 194 -11.51 11.56 -4.68
N GLU A 195 -12.58 12.34 -4.82
CA GLU A 195 -13.57 12.67 -3.81
C GLU A 195 -14.47 11.48 -3.42
N ASP A 196 -14.38 10.32 -4.09
CA ASP A 196 -15.11 9.11 -3.66
C ASP A 196 -14.20 7.88 -3.51
N LEU A 197 -12.90 8.05 -3.77
CA LEU A 197 -11.91 6.99 -3.67
C LEU A 197 -11.27 7.03 -2.27
N GLY A 198 -12.05 6.70 -1.24
CA GLY A 198 -11.53 6.43 0.10
C GLY A 198 -11.39 7.65 1.01
N GLU A 199 -12.29 8.63 0.90
CA GLU A 199 -12.36 9.77 1.84
C GLU A 199 -12.49 9.34 3.30
N ASP A 200 -13.02 8.14 3.53
CA ASP A 200 -13.19 7.57 4.86
C ASP A 200 -12.39 6.27 5.05
N LEU A 201 -11.15 6.15 4.58
CA LEU A 201 -10.31 5.00 4.93
C LEU A 201 -9.37 5.35 6.09
N ALA A 202 -9.29 4.47 7.08
CA ALA A 202 -8.32 4.56 8.15
C ALA A 202 -7.48 3.28 8.23
N PHE A 203 -6.25 3.44 8.71
CA PHE A 203 -5.34 2.32 8.93
C PHE A 203 -5.16 2.03 10.41
N THR A 204 -5.05 0.74 10.73
CA THR A 204 -4.73 0.24 12.07
C THR A 204 -3.57 -0.74 11.94
N LEU A 205 -2.45 -0.45 12.61
CA LEU A 205 -1.34 -1.38 12.76
C LEU A 205 -1.40 -2.05 14.14
N SER A 206 -1.78 -3.32 14.16
CA SER A 206 -1.69 -4.16 15.35
C SER A 206 -0.35 -4.86 15.45
N ARG A 207 -0.15 -5.58 16.56
CA ARG A 207 1.02 -6.46 16.72
C ARG A 207 1.18 -7.48 15.59
N ARG A 208 0.08 -7.93 14.98
CA ARG A 208 0.08 -9.04 14.01
C ARG A 208 -0.36 -8.66 12.60
N LYS A 209 -1.13 -7.58 12.41
CA LYS A 209 -1.73 -7.25 11.11
C LYS A 209 -1.75 -5.74 10.88
N PHE A 210 -1.74 -5.36 9.62
CA PHE A 210 -2.06 -4.02 9.16
C PHE A 210 -3.41 -4.08 8.44
N VAL A 211 -4.37 -3.28 8.88
CA VAL A 211 -5.74 -3.28 8.37
C VAL A 211 -6.07 -1.89 7.84
N ILE A 212 -6.75 -1.86 6.69
CA ILE A 212 -7.40 -0.67 6.15
C ILE A 212 -8.89 -0.94 6.18
N ALA A 213 -9.66 -0.06 6.82
CA ALA A 213 -11.10 -0.18 6.94
C ALA A 213 -11.76 1.20 6.82
N LYS A 214 -13.08 1.23 6.68
CA LYS A 214 -13.82 2.48 6.72
C LYS A 214 -13.66 3.13 8.09
N PHE A 215 -13.37 4.41 8.11
CA PHE A 215 -13.33 5.22 9.31
C PHE A 215 -14.74 5.58 9.72
N SER A 216 -15.12 5.27 10.95
CA SER A 216 -16.35 5.74 11.56
C SER A 216 -16.01 6.57 12.78
N LEU A 217 -16.69 7.71 12.93
CA LEU A 217 -16.58 8.49 14.15
C LEU A 217 -17.23 7.72 15.30
N PRO A 218 -16.62 7.72 16.50
CA PRO A 218 -17.30 7.23 17.70
C PRO A 218 -18.64 7.95 17.86
N PRO A 219 -19.73 7.26 18.27
CA PRO A 219 -20.99 7.91 18.57
C PRO A 219 -20.78 9.05 19.56
N VAL A 220 -21.34 10.22 19.30
CA VAL A 220 -21.29 11.35 20.22
C VAL A 220 -22.16 11.00 21.42
N GLU A 221 -21.68 11.22 22.65
CA GLU A 221 -22.48 11.05 23.87
C GLU A 221 -23.70 11.98 23.80
N GLY A 222 -24.85 11.40 23.48
CA GLY A 222 -26.11 12.10 23.16
C GLY A 222 -26.97 11.33 22.14
N ASP A 223 -26.36 10.56 21.24
CA ASP A 223 -27.08 9.73 20.24
C ASP A 223 -27.52 8.36 20.77
N ARG A 224 -27.09 7.99 21.98
CA ARG A 224 -27.48 6.71 22.60
C ARG A 224 -28.97 6.65 22.86
N GLU A 225 -29.60 7.78 23.20
CA GLU A 225 -31.04 7.87 23.46
C GLU A 225 -31.87 7.66 22.17
N ALA A 226 -31.42 8.19 21.02
CA ALA A 226 -32.10 7.99 19.74
C ALA A 226 -31.98 6.55 19.19
N GLN A 227 -30.84 5.88 19.44
CA GLN A 227 -30.65 4.47 19.07
C GLN A 227 -31.34 3.50 20.02
N GLU A 228 -31.39 3.82 21.32
CA GLU A 228 -32.12 3.03 22.31
C GLU A 228 -33.64 3.19 22.14
N GLU A 229 -34.16 4.38 21.81
CA GLU A 229 -35.56 4.57 21.45
C GLU A 229 -35.94 3.82 20.16
N ALA A 230 -35.10 3.84 19.12
CA ALA A 230 -35.34 3.07 17.90
C ALA A 230 -35.29 1.55 18.11
N ALA A 231 -34.46 1.06 19.04
CA ALA A 231 -34.38 -0.34 19.42
C ALA A 231 -35.55 -0.77 20.34
N HIS A 232 -36.03 0.12 21.22
CA HIS A 232 -37.16 -0.14 22.11
C HIS A 232 -38.53 0.10 21.45
N SER A 233 -38.62 0.86 20.37
CA SER A 233 -39.84 1.07 19.58
C SER A 233 -40.03 0.04 18.46
N GLY A 234 -39.33 -1.10 18.52
CA GLY A 234 -39.43 -2.25 17.60
C GLY A 234 -40.76 -3.03 17.67
N GLY A 235 -41.88 -2.34 17.90
CA GLY A 235 -43.23 -2.88 17.95
C GLY A 235 -44.16 -2.42 16.84
N SER A 236 -43.69 -1.75 15.78
CA SER A 236 -44.51 -1.48 14.60
C SER A 236 -43.73 -1.71 13.31
N LYS A 237 -44.31 -2.58 12.46
CA LYS A 237 -43.78 -3.00 11.16
C LYS A 237 -43.35 -1.79 10.32
N MET A 238 -42.12 -1.79 9.82
CA MET A 238 -41.77 -0.97 8.66
C MET A 238 -42.76 -1.29 7.52
N PRO A 239 -43.44 -0.29 6.94
CA PRO A 239 -44.36 -0.52 5.84
C PRO A 239 -43.58 -1.02 4.61
N SER A 240 -44.15 -2.01 3.93
CA SER A 240 -43.51 -2.58 2.74
C SER A 240 -43.56 -1.55 1.61
N LYS A 241 -42.55 -1.62 0.74
CA LYS A 241 -42.29 -0.72 -0.41
C LYS A 241 -43.47 -0.52 -1.39
N LYS A 242 -44.59 -1.22 -1.22
CA LYS A 242 -45.83 -1.06 -2.01
C LYS A 242 -46.79 0.02 -1.51
N GLU A 243 -46.56 0.62 -0.33
CA GLU A 243 -47.45 1.66 0.24
C GLU A 243 -46.95 3.11 0.01
N LEU A 244 -45.86 3.30 -0.73
CA LEU A 244 -45.18 4.61 -0.87
C LEU A 244 -45.09 5.13 -2.32
N GLU A 245 -45.93 4.64 -3.23
CA GLU A 245 -46.11 5.26 -4.54
C GLU A 245 -47.38 6.13 -4.53
N PHE A 246 -47.21 7.44 -4.76
CA PHE A 246 -48.27 8.40 -5.05
C PHE A 246 -48.58 8.42 -6.55
#